data_AF-A0A9N9A5G4-F1
#
_entry.id   AF-A0A9N9A5G4-F1
#
_cell.length_a   1.000
_cell.length_b   1.000
_cell.length_c   1.000
_cell.angle_alpha   90.00
_cell.angle_beta   90.00
_cell.angle_gamma   90.00
#
_symmetry.space_group_name_H-M   'P 1'
#
loop_
_entity.id
_entity.type
_entity.pdbx_description
1 polymer ?
#
loop_
_entity_poly.entity_id
_entity_poly.type
_entity_poly.pdbx_seq_one_letter_code
_entity_poly.pdbx_strand_id
1 'polypeptide(L)'
;MQSNDNEKNNSNMQSNNNKKNKLKAPLNDNEKKNRRMLQKLLYTIEQLPDDQLKATIHLLDTMRYFKEPNEGKLLSPYLQDKALNFISSSLYKVSQDSSLLIQNNKELQKTISRLEYMNAKKNHKINHLVGKLLQYKHKHKQYISKVYASARRLLLVDSQSLKIGILALLKKNKRQYTSQFISMATQVSQKVFNDDNECKKRANKLFKNLFGQ
;
A
#
# COMPACT_ATOMS: atom_id res chain seq x y z
N MET A 1 -10.04 73.52 -56.61
CA MET A 1 -8.91 73.03 -57.41
C MET A 1 -8.40 71.76 -56.76
N GLN A 2 -8.31 70.68 -57.55
CA GLN A 2 -7.53 69.44 -57.36
C GLN A 2 -7.86 68.60 -56.09
N SER A 3 -8.47 67.42 -56.19
CA SER A 3 -8.04 66.16 -56.84
C SER A 3 -7.07 65.32 -56.00
N ASN A 4 -7.53 64.10 -55.75
CA ASN A 4 -6.83 62.81 -55.78
C ASN A 4 -6.39 62.16 -54.46
N ASP A 5 -7.21 61.18 -54.09
CA ASP A 5 -6.81 59.84 -53.65
C ASP A 5 -5.63 59.27 -54.46
N ASN A 6 -4.76 58.47 -53.84
CA ASN A 6 -4.50 57.12 -54.32
C ASN A 6 -3.64 56.25 -53.38
N GLU A 7 -4.07 55.00 -53.38
CA GLU A 7 -3.56 53.82 -52.68
C GLU A 7 -2.20 53.30 -53.19
N LYS A 8 -1.57 52.50 -52.32
CA LYS A 8 -0.89 51.21 -52.53
C LYS A 8 -0.27 50.92 -53.92
N ASN A 9 0.99 50.46 -53.91
CA ASN A 9 1.35 49.04 -54.09
C ASN A 9 2.83 48.86 -54.50
N ASN A 10 3.48 47.94 -53.78
CA ASN A 10 4.42 46.92 -54.24
C ASN A 10 4.87 46.92 -55.72
N SER A 11 6.19 47.01 -55.96
CA SER A 11 6.86 46.24 -57.01
C SER A 11 8.34 46.00 -56.70
N ASN A 12 8.61 44.72 -56.46
CA ASN A 12 9.86 44.00 -56.55
C ASN A 12 10.61 44.28 -57.88
N MET A 13 11.94 44.47 -57.87
CA MET A 13 12.88 43.80 -58.80
C MET A 13 14.35 44.24 -58.57
N GLN A 14 15.12 43.25 -58.08
CA GLN A 14 16.46 42.85 -58.54
C GLN A 14 17.52 43.92 -58.84
N SER A 15 18.56 43.93 -58.01
CA SER A 15 19.93 44.21 -58.48
C SER A 15 20.94 43.19 -57.92
N ASN A 16 21.22 42.21 -58.77
CA ASN A 16 22.54 41.66 -59.10
C ASN A 16 23.41 41.06 -57.99
N ASN A 17 23.25 39.73 -57.89
CA ASN A 17 24.29 38.76 -57.59
C ASN A 17 25.58 39.03 -58.37
N ASN A 18 26.70 39.24 -57.66
CA ASN A 18 28.02 38.65 -57.93
C ASN A 18 29.11 39.41 -57.19
N LYS A 19 29.60 38.85 -56.07
CA LYS A 19 31.06 38.70 -55.87
C LYS A 19 31.40 37.89 -54.62
N LYS A 20 32.31 36.95 -54.87
CA LYS A 20 33.19 36.23 -53.94
C LYS A 20 32.59 34.98 -53.27
N ASN A 21 32.42 33.96 -54.11
CA ASN A 21 33.00 32.64 -53.80
C ASN A 21 34.42 32.83 -53.24
N LYS A 22 34.54 32.89 -51.92
CA LYS A 22 35.82 32.74 -51.25
C LYS A 22 36.09 31.24 -51.24
N LEU A 23 36.85 30.82 -52.25
CA LEU A 23 37.57 29.56 -52.34
C LEU A 23 37.86 29.04 -50.92
N LYS A 24 37.22 27.94 -50.51
CA LYS A 24 37.67 27.19 -49.34
C LYS A 24 39.07 26.69 -49.70
N ALA A 25 40.10 27.38 -49.18
CA ALA A 25 41.45 26.87 -49.22
C ALA A 25 41.44 25.41 -48.74
N PRO A 26 42.22 24.51 -49.35
CA PRO A 26 42.34 23.15 -48.84
C PRO A 26 42.77 23.25 -47.37
N LEU A 27 41.90 22.82 -46.45
CA LEU A 27 42.26 22.76 -45.03
C LEU A 27 43.56 21.98 -44.93
N ASN A 28 44.54 22.55 -44.23
CA ASN A 28 45.77 21.82 -43.94
C ASN A 28 45.42 20.58 -43.10
N ASP A 29 46.26 19.54 -43.14
CA ASP A 29 45.96 18.28 -42.45
C ASP A 29 45.85 18.44 -40.92
N ASN A 30 46.51 19.45 -40.34
CA ASN A 30 46.40 19.80 -38.92
C ASN A 30 45.01 20.38 -38.56
N GLU A 31 44.42 21.22 -39.40
CA GLU A 31 43.10 21.80 -39.19
C GLU A 31 41.99 20.75 -39.34
N LYS A 32 42.16 19.81 -40.28
CA LYS A 32 41.24 18.65 -40.40
C LYS A 32 41.30 17.76 -39.17
N LYS A 33 42.51 17.47 -38.66
CA LYS A 33 42.70 16.67 -37.44
C LYS A 33 42.05 17.34 -36.24
N ASN A 34 42.24 18.66 -36.10
CA ASN A 34 41.68 19.44 -34.99
C ASN A 34 40.14 19.48 -35.02
N ARG A 35 39.52 19.61 -36.21
CA ARG A 35 38.06 19.54 -36.34
C ARG A 35 37.49 18.17 -35.94
N ARG A 36 38.13 17.08 -36.38
CA ARG A 36 37.70 15.72 -36.02
C ARG A 36 37.78 15.49 -34.52
N MET A 37 38.80 16.05 -33.88
CA MET A 37 39.00 15.98 -32.45
C MET A 37 37.93 16.76 -31.68
N LEU A 38 37.64 17.98 -32.11
CA LEU A 38 36.56 18.81 -31.57
C LEU A 38 35.20 18.11 -31.68
N GLN A 39 34.90 17.48 -32.83
CA GLN A 39 33.66 16.74 -33.03
C GLN A 39 33.54 15.53 -32.09
N LYS A 40 34.64 14.79 -31.89
CA LYS A 40 34.67 13.69 -30.92
C LYS A 40 34.41 14.20 -29.50
N LEU A 41 35.05 15.30 -29.12
CA LEU A 41 34.86 15.89 -27.79
C LEU A 41 33.40 16.32 -27.56
N LEU A 42 32.80 17.02 -28.52
CA LEU A 42 31.39 17.43 -28.45
C LEU A 42 30.46 16.22 -28.34
N TYR A 43 30.68 15.19 -29.14
CA TYR A 43 29.91 13.95 -29.08
C TYR A 43 30.02 13.27 -27.72
N THR A 44 31.22 13.20 -27.12
CA THR A 44 31.40 12.62 -25.79
C THR A 44 30.67 13.42 -24.71
N ILE A 45 30.60 14.75 -24.84
CA ILE A 45 29.92 15.62 -23.89
C ILE A 45 28.41 15.47 -23.96
N GLU A 46 27.84 15.33 -25.16
CA GLU A 46 26.40 15.08 -25.34
C GLU A 46 25.93 13.77 -24.70
N GLN A 47 26.84 12.83 -24.44
CA GLN A 47 26.55 11.54 -23.82
C GLN A 47 26.76 11.54 -22.29
N LEU A 48 27.19 12.66 -21.69
CA LEU A 48 27.41 12.75 -20.24
C LEU A 48 26.07 12.96 -19.49
N PRO A 49 25.93 12.41 -18.26
CA PRO A 49 24.78 12.67 -17.42
C PRO A 49 24.76 14.12 -16.89
N ASP A 50 23.57 14.64 -16.59
CA ASP A 50 23.32 16.07 -16.29
C ASP A 50 24.18 16.64 -15.14
N ASP A 51 24.49 15.80 -14.15
CA ASP A 51 25.32 16.13 -12.99
C ASP A 51 26.78 16.40 -13.38
N GLN A 52 27.28 15.72 -14.41
CA GLN A 52 28.63 15.89 -14.94
C GLN A 52 28.69 16.95 -16.04
N LEU A 53 27.60 17.13 -16.79
CA LEU A 53 27.50 18.10 -17.89
C LEU A 53 27.86 19.53 -17.46
N LYS A 54 27.38 19.96 -16.29
CA LYS A 54 27.65 21.30 -15.75
C LYS A 54 29.14 21.55 -15.48
N ALA A 55 29.84 20.55 -14.94
CA ALA A 55 31.28 20.66 -14.69
C ALA A 55 32.09 20.66 -16.00
N THR A 56 31.66 19.87 -16.98
CA THR A 56 32.32 19.79 -18.29
C THR A 56 32.12 21.06 -19.12
N ILE A 57 30.95 21.69 -19.07
CA ILE A 57 30.70 23.00 -19.69
C ILE A 57 31.64 24.06 -19.11
N HIS A 58 31.75 24.13 -17.78
CA HIS A 58 32.67 25.06 -17.12
C HIS A 58 34.13 24.83 -17.55
N LEU A 59 34.57 23.58 -17.64
CA LEU A 59 35.90 23.23 -18.14
C LEU A 59 36.11 23.73 -19.58
N LEU A 60 35.16 23.51 -20.48
CA LEU A 60 35.25 23.99 -21.86
C LEU A 60 35.28 25.52 -21.96
N ASP A 61 34.50 26.21 -21.14
CA ASP A 61 34.49 27.67 -21.13
C ASP A 61 35.83 28.25 -20.63
N THR A 62 36.46 27.61 -19.64
CA THR A 62 37.83 27.94 -19.22
C THR A 62 38.89 27.61 -20.27
N MET A 63 38.57 26.73 -21.22
CA MET A 63 39.45 26.33 -22.32
C MET A 63 39.28 27.18 -23.59
N ARG A 64 38.62 28.34 -23.54
CA ARG A 64 38.54 29.27 -24.68
C ARG A 64 39.59 30.39 -24.57
N TYR A 65 40.06 30.88 -25.70
CA TYR A 65 40.88 32.10 -25.70
C TYR A 65 40.02 33.30 -25.27
N PHE A 66 40.46 34.00 -24.23
CA PHE A 66 39.76 35.16 -23.66
C PHE A 66 40.14 36.51 -24.31
N LYS A 67 41.19 36.56 -25.14
CA LYS A 67 41.70 37.80 -25.76
C LYS A 67 42.32 37.54 -27.15
N GLU A 68 42.29 38.58 -27.99
CA GLU A 68 43.02 38.68 -29.28
C GLU A 68 42.55 37.66 -30.36
N PRO A 69 43.08 37.59 -31.61
CA PRO A 69 42.31 37.27 -32.84
C PRO A 69 41.69 35.85 -32.93
N ASN A 70 41.89 35.03 -31.90
CA ASN A 70 41.31 33.69 -31.75
C ASN A 70 40.29 33.61 -30.60
N GLU A 71 39.80 34.75 -30.10
CA GLU A 71 38.78 34.84 -29.05
C GLU A 71 37.60 33.89 -29.32
N GLY A 72 37.20 33.16 -28.28
CA GLY A 72 36.11 32.19 -28.35
C GLY A 72 36.45 30.86 -29.05
N LYS A 73 37.62 30.74 -29.71
CA LYS A 73 38.11 29.44 -30.20
C LYS A 73 38.60 28.60 -29.04
N LEU A 74 38.32 27.30 -29.11
CA LEU A 74 38.81 26.32 -28.15
C LEU A 74 40.35 26.28 -28.21
N LEU A 75 41.00 26.24 -27.04
CA LEU A 75 42.44 26.19 -26.85
C LEU A 75 43.07 25.03 -27.65
N SER A 76 44.38 25.14 -27.83
CA SER A 76 45.22 24.33 -28.74
C SER A 76 44.86 22.82 -28.77
N PRO A 77 45.14 22.11 -29.88
CA PRO A 77 44.87 20.67 -30.00
C PRO A 77 45.38 19.83 -28.81
N TYR A 78 46.49 20.25 -28.21
CA TYR A 78 47.07 19.64 -27.02
C TYR A 78 46.14 19.72 -25.79
N LEU A 79 45.50 20.86 -25.56
CA LEU A 79 44.56 21.04 -24.45
C LEU A 79 43.27 20.25 -24.68
N GLN A 80 42.82 20.11 -25.93
CA GLN A 80 41.67 19.26 -26.29
C GLN A 80 41.97 17.78 -25.98
N ASP A 81 43.17 17.29 -26.31
CA ASP A 81 43.62 15.93 -26.00
C ASP A 81 43.68 15.69 -24.48
N LYS A 82 44.22 16.67 -23.76
CA LYS A 82 44.34 16.60 -22.30
C LYS A 82 42.97 16.59 -21.62
N ALA A 83 42.00 17.36 -22.12
CA ALA A 83 40.63 17.35 -21.62
C ALA A 83 39.92 16.02 -21.92
N LEU A 84 40.11 15.45 -23.10
CA LEU A 84 39.53 14.16 -23.48
C LEU A 84 40.09 13.02 -22.62
N ASN A 85 41.41 13.03 -22.36
CA ASN A 85 42.06 12.10 -21.44
C ASN A 85 41.62 12.29 -19.99
N PHE A 86 41.45 13.53 -19.54
CA PHE A 86 40.94 13.81 -18.20
C PHE A 86 39.50 13.33 -18.03
N ILE A 87 38.61 13.62 -18.98
CA ILE A 87 37.22 13.12 -18.98
C ILE A 87 37.20 11.60 -18.93
N SER A 88 37.99 10.94 -19.78
CA SER A 88 38.04 9.48 -19.86
C SER A 88 38.60 8.80 -18.60
N SER A 89 39.50 9.46 -17.87
CA SER A 89 40.15 8.89 -16.68
C SER A 89 39.49 9.28 -15.35
N SER A 90 38.89 10.47 -15.28
CA SER A 90 38.28 11.00 -14.06
C SER A 90 36.79 10.71 -13.94
N LEU A 91 36.05 10.73 -15.07
CA LEU A 91 34.60 10.48 -15.07
C LEU A 91 34.27 8.99 -15.23
N TYR A 92 35.21 8.19 -15.74
CA TYR A 92 35.04 6.75 -15.91
C TYR A 92 35.85 5.94 -14.88
N LYS A 93 35.58 6.14 -13.59
CA LYS A 93 35.87 5.08 -12.62
C LYS A 93 34.80 4.02 -12.81
N VAL A 94 35.11 2.97 -13.59
CA VAL A 94 34.35 1.71 -13.57
C VAL A 94 34.31 1.25 -12.12
N SER A 95 33.17 1.53 -11.51
CA SER A 95 32.90 1.51 -10.10
C SER A 95 33.08 0.10 -9.54
N GLN A 96 34.05 -0.08 -8.65
CA GLN A 96 34.02 -1.20 -7.69
C GLN A 96 32.72 -1.18 -6.85
N ASP A 97 32.05 -0.04 -6.75
CA ASP A 97 30.80 0.12 -6.01
C ASP A 97 29.55 -0.43 -6.72
N SER A 98 29.50 -0.54 -8.04
CA SER A 98 28.26 -0.93 -8.73
C SER A 98 27.90 -2.40 -8.51
N SER A 99 28.89 -3.30 -8.50
CA SER A 99 28.65 -4.73 -8.26
C SER A 99 28.19 -4.98 -6.81
N LEU A 100 28.79 -4.28 -5.84
CA LEU A 100 28.41 -4.30 -4.43
C LEU A 100 26.99 -3.76 -4.24
N LEU A 101 26.65 -2.65 -4.90
CA LEU A 101 25.30 -2.07 -4.85
C LEU A 101 24.24 -3.01 -5.46
N ILE A 102 24.56 -3.66 -6.58
CA ILE A 102 23.68 -4.66 -7.22
C ILE A 102 23.48 -5.86 -6.29
N GLN A 103 24.54 -6.35 -5.64
CA GLN A 103 24.46 -7.46 -4.70
C GLN A 103 23.60 -7.09 -3.47
N ASN A 104 23.83 -5.93 -2.88
CA ASN A 104 23.03 -5.43 -1.75
C ASN A 104 21.56 -5.28 -2.11
N ASN A 105 21.24 -4.73 -3.29
CA ASN A 105 19.86 -4.64 -3.76
C ASN A 105 19.22 -6.02 -3.93
N LYS A 106 19.96 -7.01 -4.43
CA LYS A 106 19.47 -8.39 -4.57
C LYS A 106 19.22 -9.04 -3.21
N GLU A 107 20.07 -8.80 -2.23
CA GLU A 107 19.85 -9.28 -0.86
C GLU A 107 18.64 -8.62 -0.21
N LEU A 108 18.50 -7.30 -0.33
CA LEU A 108 17.34 -6.56 0.16
C LEU A 108 16.05 -7.10 -0.44
N GLN A 109 16.00 -7.32 -1.75
CA GLN A 109 14.83 -7.92 -2.41
C GLN A 109 14.48 -9.29 -1.82
N LYS A 110 15.47 -10.16 -1.58
CA LYS A 110 15.22 -11.47 -0.93
C LYS A 110 14.65 -11.31 0.47
N THR A 111 15.17 -10.37 1.26
CA THR A 111 14.65 -10.12 2.61
C THR A 111 13.21 -9.62 2.58
N ILE A 112 12.88 -8.72 1.65
CA ILE A 112 11.52 -8.20 1.45
C ILE A 112 10.57 -9.35 1.11
N SER A 113 10.89 -10.17 0.10
CA SER A 113 10.03 -11.29 -0.29
C SER A 113 9.84 -12.30 0.85
N ARG A 114 10.89 -12.55 1.65
CA ARG A 114 10.80 -13.43 2.82
C ARG A 114 9.89 -12.84 3.90
N LEU A 115 10.00 -11.54 4.17
CA LEU A 115 9.17 -10.84 5.15
C LEU A 115 7.70 -10.82 4.70
N GLU A 116 7.43 -10.52 3.43
CA GLU A 116 6.09 -10.57 2.84
C GLU A 116 5.43 -11.94 3.01
N TYR A 117 6.16 -13.01 2.69
CA TYR A 117 5.67 -14.38 2.87
C TYR A 117 5.37 -14.69 4.35
N MET A 118 6.27 -14.33 5.27
CA MET A 118 6.04 -14.51 6.70
C MET A 118 4.83 -13.72 7.19
N ASN A 119 4.63 -12.52 6.67
CA ASN A 119 3.51 -11.65 7.05
C ASN A 119 2.18 -12.22 6.53
N ALA A 120 2.14 -12.68 5.27
CA ALA A 120 0.99 -13.36 4.70
C ALA A 120 0.59 -14.60 5.51
N LYS A 121 1.56 -15.42 5.92
CA LYS A 121 1.33 -16.60 6.76
C LYS A 121 0.73 -16.23 8.13
N LYS A 122 1.25 -15.19 8.78
CA LYS A 122 0.71 -14.69 10.05
C LYS A 122 -0.71 -14.15 9.89
N ASN A 123 -0.95 -13.36 8.84
CA ASN A 123 -2.27 -12.82 8.52
C ASN A 123 -3.29 -13.93 8.27
N HIS A 124 -2.92 -15.00 7.58
CA HIS A 124 -3.81 -16.13 7.39
C HIS A 124 -4.22 -16.77 8.73
N LYS A 125 -3.28 -16.93 9.66
CA LYS A 125 -3.55 -17.45 11.00
C LYS A 125 -4.45 -16.51 11.81
N ILE A 126 -4.24 -15.20 11.70
CA ILE A 126 -5.11 -14.18 12.33
C ILE A 126 -6.52 -14.31 11.79
N ASN A 127 -6.71 -14.34 10.47
CA ASN A 127 -8.02 -14.44 9.85
C ASN A 127 -8.75 -15.74 10.24
N HIS A 128 -8.01 -16.85 10.34
CA HIS A 128 -8.56 -18.11 10.82
C HIS A 128 -9.07 -18.01 12.27
N LEU A 129 -8.30 -17.40 13.16
CA LEU A 129 -8.69 -17.19 14.55
C LEU A 129 -9.89 -16.24 14.67
N VAL A 130 -9.91 -15.16 13.89
CA VAL A 130 -11.05 -14.24 13.80
C VAL A 130 -12.32 -14.97 13.36
N GLY A 131 -12.22 -15.83 12.34
CA GLY A 131 -13.32 -16.67 11.89
C GLY A 131 -13.87 -17.58 13.00
N LYS A 132 -12.98 -18.27 13.74
CA LYS A 132 -13.37 -19.10 14.89
C LYS A 132 -14.05 -18.29 16.00
N LEU A 133 -13.53 -17.11 16.31
CA LEU A 133 -14.07 -16.23 17.34
C LEU A 133 -15.47 -15.73 16.97
N LEU A 134 -15.70 -15.38 15.71
CA LEU A 134 -17.03 -15.02 15.21
C LEU A 134 -18.02 -16.17 15.31
N GLN A 135 -17.61 -17.39 14.93
CA GLN A 135 -18.45 -18.59 15.08
C GLN A 135 -18.83 -18.84 16.54
N TYR A 136 -17.87 -18.71 17.46
CA TYR A 136 -18.14 -18.85 18.90
C TYR A 136 -19.14 -17.81 19.38
N LYS A 137 -18.94 -16.53 19.05
CA LYS A 137 -19.88 -15.44 19.40
C LYS A 137 -21.29 -15.73 18.89
N HIS A 138 -21.41 -16.23 17.67
CA HIS A 138 -22.71 -16.58 17.08
C HIS A 138 -23.38 -17.74 17.83
N LYS A 139 -22.65 -18.82 18.09
CA LYS A 139 -23.17 -19.97 18.88
C LYS A 139 -23.58 -19.56 20.28
N HIS A 140 -22.80 -18.71 20.94
CA HIS A 140 -23.12 -18.19 22.27
C HIS A 140 -24.42 -17.37 22.26
N LYS A 141 -24.58 -16.47 21.28
CA LYS A 141 -25.83 -15.70 21.10
C LYS A 141 -27.02 -16.63 20.87
N GLN A 142 -26.88 -17.64 20.02
CA GLN A 142 -27.95 -18.63 19.78
C GLN A 142 -28.29 -19.41 21.06
N TYR A 143 -27.30 -19.83 21.83
CA TYR A 143 -27.51 -20.52 23.10
C TYR A 143 -28.30 -19.66 24.08
N ILE A 144 -27.88 -18.41 24.28
CA ILE A 144 -28.61 -17.43 25.11
C ILE A 144 -30.06 -17.30 24.63
N SER A 145 -30.29 -17.12 23.33
CA SER A 145 -31.66 -17.04 22.79
C SER A 145 -32.49 -18.29 23.07
N LYS A 146 -31.89 -19.49 22.99
CA LYS A 146 -32.56 -20.74 23.35
C LYS A 146 -32.92 -20.80 24.83
N VAL A 147 -32.01 -20.38 25.71
CA VAL A 147 -32.27 -20.31 27.16
C VAL A 147 -33.46 -19.38 27.43
N TYR A 148 -33.46 -18.18 26.86
CA TYR A 148 -34.57 -17.24 27.00
C TYR A 148 -35.89 -17.77 26.45
N ALA A 149 -35.87 -18.41 25.28
CA ALA A 149 -37.08 -19.00 24.70
C ALA A 149 -37.66 -20.11 25.59
N SER A 150 -36.80 -20.96 26.16
CA SER A 150 -37.22 -22.00 27.10
C SER A 150 -37.78 -21.42 28.40
N ALA A 151 -37.13 -20.41 28.99
CA ALA A 151 -37.62 -19.73 30.18
C ALA A 151 -39.00 -19.08 29.94
N ARG A 152 -39.17 -18.39 28.80
CA ARG A 152 -40.48 -17.81 28.41
C ARG A 152 -41.57 -18.86 28.23
N ARG A 153 -41.24 -20.02 27.65
CA ARG A 153 -42.20 -21.14 27.53
C ARG A 153 -42.64 -21.69 28.88
N LEU A 154 -41.76 -21.69 29.88
CA LEU A 154 -42.11 -22.12 31.24
C LEU A 154 -43.06 -21.13 31.93
N LEU A 155 -42.85 -19.83 31.73
CA LEU A 155 -43.72 -18.76 32.23
C LEU A 155 -45.14 -18.79 31.61
N LEU A 156 -45.29 -19.34 30.41
CA LEU A 156 -46.58 -19.47 29.71
C LEU A 156 -47.39 -20.71 30.11
N VAL A 157 -46.88 -21.55 31.02
CA VAL A 157 -47.64 -22.71 31.51
C VAL A 157 -48.77 -22.20 32.40
N ASP A 158 -50.00 -22.34 31.93
CA ASP A 158 -51.19 -21.99 32.69
C ASP A 158 -51.21 -22.70 34.06
N SER A 159 -51.56 -21.94 35.09
CA SER A 159 -51.63 -22.39 36.48
C SER A 159 -52.51 -23.63 36.66
N GLN A 160 -53.58 -23.77 35.87
CA GLN A 160 -54.45 -24.95 35.95
C GLN A 160 -53.77 -26.16 35.32
N SER A 161 -53.12 -25.98 34.18
CA SER A 161 -52.34 -27.04 33.52
C SER A 161 -51.21 -27.57 34.42
N LEU A 162 -50.52 -26.68 35.14
CA LEU A 162 -49.50 -27.05 36.12
C LEU A 162 -50.10 -27.79 37.32
N LYS A 163 -51.23 -27.32 37.85
CA LYS A 163 -51.96 -27.98 38.95
C LYS A 163 -52.41 -29.39 38.55
N ILE A 164 -52.92 -29.57 37.34
CA ILE A 164 -53.34 -30.87 36.80
C ILE A 164 -52.14 -31.81 36.69
N GLY A 165 -51.00 -31.32 36.17
CA GLY A 165 -49.77 -32.10 36.06
C GLY A 165 -49.24 -32.59 37.41
N ILE A 166 -49.19 -31.72 38.42
CA ILE A 166 -48.77 -32.08 39.78
C ILE A 166 -49.74 -33.09 40.41
N LEU A 167 -51.06 -32.90 40.26
CA LEU A 167 -52.05 -33.82 40.80
C LEU A 167 -51.97 -35.21 40.14
N ALA A 168 -51.76 -35.29 38.83
CA ALA A 168 -51.57 -36.56 38.12
C ALA A 168 -50.32 -37.30 38.63
N LEU A 169 -49.23 -36.58 38.83
CA LEU A 169 -47.96 -37.11 39.36
C LEU A 169 -48.09 -37.62 40.80
N LEU A 170 -48.81 -36.89 41.66
CA LEU A 170 -49.10 -37.31 43.04
C LEU A 170 -49.99 -38.55 43.11
N LYS A 171 -51.02 -38.63 42.25
CA LYS A 171 -51.89 -39.81 42.13
C LYS A 171 -51.10 -41.05 41.72
N LYS A 172 -50.17 -40.92 40.77
CA LYS A 172 -49.34 -42.02 40.28
C LYS A 172 -48.46 -42.66 41.37
N ASN A 173 -47.99 -41.87 42.33
CA ASN A 173 -47.15 -42.34 43.44
C ASN A 173 -47.93 -42.76 44.70
N LYS A 174 -49.26 -42.86 44.63
CA LYS A 174 -50.14 -43.25 45.76
C LYS A 174 -49.90 -42.45 47.06
N ARG A 175 -49.32 -41.24 46.97
CA ARG A 175 -48.88 -40.42 48.12
C ARG A 175 -47.91 -41.14 49.08
N GLN A 176 -47.22 -42.17 48.62
CA GLN A 176 -46.24 -42.89 49.43
C GLN A 176 -44.87 -42.22 49.32
N TYR A 177 -44.18 -42.07 50.45
CA TYR A 177 -42.86 -41.47 50.51
C TYR A 177 -41.78 -42.47 50.06
N THR A 178 -41.71 -42.72 48.75
CA THR A 178 -40.73 -43.61 48.11
C THR A 178 -39.59 -42.81 47.48
N SER A 179 -38.48 -43.46 47.11
CA SER A 179 -37.38 -42.75 46.41
C SER A 179 -37.84 -42.15 45.08
N GLN A 180 -38.83 -42.76 44.43
CA GLN A 180 -39.49 -42.23 43.23
C GLN A 180 -40.28 -40.95 43.54
N PHE A 181 -40.98 -40.91 44.67
CA PHE A 181 -41.65 -39.70 45.14
C PHE A 181 -40.65 -38.57 45.45
N ILE A 182 -39.53 -38.88 46.12
CA ILE A 182 -38.47 -37.90 46.43
C ILE A 182 -37.86 -37.34 45.13
N SER A 183 -37.51 -38.20 44.18
CA SER A 183 -36.98 -37.79 42.87
C SER A 183 -37.99 -36.92 42.11
N MET A 184 -39.26 -37.29 42.14
CA MET A 184 -40.33 -36.52 41.51
C MET A 184 -40.55 -35.16 42.19
N ALA A 185 -40.61 -35.11 43.52
CA ALA A 185 -40.76 -33.87 44.28
C ALA A 185 -39.57 -32.93 44.04
N THR A 186 -38.37 -33.49 43.88
CA THR A 186 -37.16 -32.74 43.53
C THR A 186 -37.26 -32.15 42.12
N GLN A 187 -37.73 -32.91 41.13
CA GLN A 187 -37.94 -32.41 39.76
C GLN A 187 -39.02 -31.33 39.68
N VAL A 188 -40.13 -31.48 40.42
CA VAL A 188 -41.19 -30.47 40.48
C VAL A 188 -40.67 -29.20 41.17
N SER A 189 -39.91 -29.35 42.25
CA SER A 189 -39.27 -28.23 42.95
C SER A 189 -38.30 -27.48 42.04
N GLN A 190 -37.41 -28.18 41.34
CA GLN A 190 -36.50 -27.57 40.37
C GLN A 190 -37.23 -26.84 39.24
N LYS A 191 -38.40 -27.34 38.81
CA LYS A 191 -39.24 -26.67 37.80
C LYS A 191 -39.98 -25.44 38.32
N VAL A 192 -40.34 -25.40 39.61
CA VAL A 192 -41.13 -24.30 40.22
C VAL A 192 -40.25 -23.20 40.83
N PHE A 193 -39.02 -23.52 41.27
CA PHE A 193 -38.19 -22.60 42.06
C PHE A 193 -37.11 -21.84 41.27
N ASN A 194 -37.08 -21.95 39.95
CA ASN A 194 -36.08 -21.28 39.11
C ASN A 194 -36.44 -19.84 38.70
N ASP A 195 -37.67 -19.37 38.94
CA ASP A 195 -38.07 -17.98 38.69
C ASP A 195 -38.76 -17.37 39.94
N ASP A 196 -38.16 -16.29 40.44
CA ASP A 196 -38.65 -15.35 41.45
C ASP A 196 -38.92 -15.81 42.91
N ASN A 197 -38.45 -14.95 43.83
CA ASN A 197 -38.69 -15.04 45.27
C ASN A 197 -40.20 -15.05 45.64
N GLU A 198 -41.07 -14.61 44.72
CA GLU A 198 -42.51 -14.63 44.89
C GLU A 198 -43.12 -16.03 44.68
N CYS A 199 -42.59 -16.81 43.72
CA CYS A 199 -42.97 -18.21 43.53
C CYS A 199 -42.59 -19.08 44.74
N LYS A 200 -41.45 -18.81 45.37
CA LYS A 200 -41.05 -19.45 46.64
C LYS A 200 -42.06 -19.22 47.76
N LYS A 201 -42.57 -17.99 47.90
CA LYS A 201 -43.61 -17.65 48.91
C LYS A 201 -44.95 -18.34 48.61
N ARG A 202 -45.39 -18.37 47.36
CA ARG A 202 -46.65 -19.04 46.95
C ARG A 202 -46.57 -20.56 47.09
N ALA A 203 -45.45 -21.17 46.73
CA ALA A 203 -45.24 -22.61 46.88
C ALA A 203 -45.20 -23.04 48.36
N ASN A 204 -44.53 -22.27 49.23
CA ASN A 204 -44.55 -22.53 50.68
C ASN A 204 -45.97 -22.41 51.27
N LYS A 205 -46.78 -21.45 50.78
CA LYS A 205 -48.19 -21.32 51.18
C LYS A 205 -49.03 -22.53 50.72
N LEU A 206 -48.83 -23.01 49.50
CA LEU A 206 -49.50 -24.20 48.98
C LEU A 206 -49.08 -25.48 49.71
N PHE A 207 -47.79 -25.61 50.05
CA PHE A 207 -47.28 -26.76 50.79
C PHE A 207 -47.85 -26.82 52.21
N LYS A 208 -47.89 -25.68 52.92
CA LYS A 208 -48.57 -25.59 54.23
C LYS A 208 -50.05 -25.94 54.15
N ASN A 209 -50.76 -25.48 53.12
CA ASN A 209 -52.17 -25.81 52.93
C ASN A 209 -52.42 -27.28 52.56
N LEU A 210 -51.49 -27.94 51.89
CA LEU A 210 -51.63 -29.34 51.48
C LEU A 210 -51.23 -30.34 52.57
N PHE A 211 -50.31 -29.96 53.47
CA PHE A 211 -49.73 -30.86 54.46
C PHE A 211 -49.97 -30.48 55.92
N GLY A 212 -50.70 -29.38 56.20
CA GLY A 212 -51.25 -29.07 57.52
C GLY A 212 -50.21 -28.98 58.64
N GLN A 213 -49.53 -27.83 58.74
CA GLN A 213 -48.93 -27.34 59.98
C GLN A 213 -49.37 -25.90 60.21
#